data_AF-A2SKK6-F1
#
_entry.id   AF-A2SKK6-F1
#
_cell.length_a   1.000
_cell.length_b   1.000
_cell.length_c   1.000
_cell.angle_alpha   90.00
_cell.angle_beta   90.00
_cell.angle_gamma   90.00
#
_symmetry.space_group_name_H-M   'P 1'
#
loop_
_entity.id
_entity.type
_entity.pdbx_description
1 polymer ?
#
loop_
_entity_poly.entity_id
_entity_poly.type
_entity_poly.pdbx_seq_one_letter_code
_entity_poly.pdbx_strand_id
1 'polypeptide(L)'
;MPDDFFAPPAFKADEALAALKRRLREWRLVEREGRFELQGRAIAELQLEGGAIRARTVRMPAMSPQWDETRLHNSADVRRFSEALQQRLTRWADRDE
;
A
#
# COMPACT_ATOMS: atom_id res chain seq x y z
N MET A 1 -2.45 -35.74 22.40
CA MET A 1 -1.67 -34.49 22.29
C MET A 1 -2.36 -33.67 21.22
N PRO A 2 -2.94 -32.50 21.53
CA PRO A 2 -3.76 -31.76 20.57
C PRO A 2 -2.88 -30.95 19.61
N ASP A 3 -3.21 -31.06 18.32
CA ASP A 3 -2.60 -30.45 17.14
C ASP A 3 -2.89 -28.93 17.05
N ASP A 4 -2.52 -28.13 18.06
CA ASP A 4 -2.76 -26.67 18.07
C ASP A 4 -1.57 -25.84 17.55
N PHE A 5 -0.51 -26.49 17.06
CA PHE A 5 0.79 -25.85 16.85
C PHE A 5 0.99 -25.14 15.49
N PHE A 6 0.00 -25.17 14.60
CA PHE A 6 0.14 -24.70 13.22
C PHE A 6 -0.90 -23.67 12.77
N ALA A 7 -1.56 -22.97 13.69
CA ALA A 7 -2.32 -21.79 13.31
C ALA A 7 -1.33 -20.70 12.87
N PRO A 8 -1.34 -20.26 11.59
CA PRO A 8 -0.51 -19.14 11.19
C PRO A 8 -0.90 -17.92 12.05
N PRO A 9 0.08 -17.12 12.50
CA PRO A 9 -0.19 -15.99 13.36
C PRO A 9 -1.23 -15.07 12.70
N ALA A 10 -2.20 -14.60 13.50
CA ALA A 10 -3.22 -13.67 13.03
C ALA A 10 -2.56 -12.49 12.31
N PHE A 11 -3.14 -12.08 11.17
CA PHE A 11 -2.61 -10.96 10.40
C PHE A 11 -2.60 -9.68 11.24
N LYS A 12 -1.41 -9.18 11.53
CA LYS A 12 -1.23 -7.95 12.31
C LYS A 12 -1.23 -6.75 11.37
N ALA A 13 -2.42 -6.23 11.08
CA ALA A 13 -2.60 -5.13 10.13
C ALA A 13 -1.86 -3.85 10.53
N ASP A 14 -1.70 -3.57 11.83
CA ASP A 14 -0.97 -2.39 12.31
C ASP A 14 0.54 -2.47 12.00
N GLU A 15 1.17 -3.61 12.31
CA GLU A 15 2.58 -3.87 11.97
C GLU A 15 2.79 -3.88 10.45
N ALA A 16 1.88 -4.50 9.71
CA ALA A 16 1.91 -4.51 8.25
C ALA A 16 1.73 -3.10 7.65
N LEU A 17 0.88 -2.26 8.24
CA LEU A 17 0.69 -0.87 7.84
C LEU A 17 1.97 -0.08 8.08
N ALA A 18 2.56 -0.18 9.28
CA ALA A 18 3.81 0.52 9.60
C ALA A 18 4.94 0.13 8.63
N ALA A 19 5.08 -1.16 8.33
CA ALA A 19 6.05 -1.66 7.35
C ALA A 19 5.77 -1.14 5.94
N LEU A 20 4.50 -1.15 5.50
CA LEU A 20 4.09 -0.65 4.20
C LEU A 20 4.38 0.86 4.06
N LYS A 21 4.01 1.67 5.06
CA LYS A 21 4.31 3.11 5.09
C LYS A 21 5.82 3.40 5.00
N ARG A 22 6.66 2.60 5.67
CA ARG A 22 8.12 2.70 5.55
C ARG A 22 8.58 2.45 4.10
N ARG A 23 8.10 1.36 3.49
CA ARG A 23 8.44 1.01 2.11
C ARG A 23 8.04 2.09 1.10
N LEU A 24 6.86 2.70 1.26
CA LEU A 24 6.41 3.78 0.39
C LEU A 24 7.34 5.02 0.49
N ARG A 25 7.82 5.34 1.69
CA ARG A 25 8.81 6.43 1.89
C ARG A 25 10.16 6.12 1.25
N GLU A 26 10.58 4.85 1.22
CA GLU A 26 11.79 4.41 0.50
C GLU A 26 11.68 4.63 -1.01
N TRP A 27 10.46 4.63 -1.57
CA TRP A 27 10.19 4.99 -2.97
C TRP A 27 10.03 6.49 -3.21
N ARG A 28 10.52 7.32 -2.29
CA ARG A 28 10.45 8.80 -2.35
C ARG A 28 9.03 9.36 -2.32
N LEU A 29 8.05 8.58 -1.86
CA LEU A 29 6.71 9.09 -1.60
C LEU A 29 6.68 9.85 -0.28
N VAL A 30 6.03 11.01 -0.28
CA VAL A 30 5.86 11.84 0.91
C VAL A 30 4.50 11.52 1.55
N GLU A 31 4.51 11.17 2.84
CA GLU A 31 3.28 10.95 3.60
C GLU A 31 2.69 12.29 4.07
N ARG A 32 1.39 12.49 3.83
CA ARG A 32 0.56 13.60 4.31
C ARG A 32 -0.80 13.06 4.72
N GLU A 33 -1.09 13.07 6.02
CA GLU A 33 -2.39 12.63 6.56
C GLU A 33 -2.85 11.24 6.08
N GLY A 34 -1.91 10.28 5.93
CA GLY A 34 -2.19 8.92 5.43
C GLY A 34 -2.27 8.80 3.91
N ARG A 35 -2.13 9.90 3.17
CA ARG A 35 -1.91 9.95 1.72
C ARG A 35 -0.42 9.99 1.40
N PHE A 36 -0.04 9.35 0.30
CA PHE A 36 1.31 9.30 -0.22
C PHE A 36 1.37 10.00 -1.56
N GLU A 37 2.29 10.95 -1.67
CA GLU A 37 2.41 11.84 -2.82
C GLU A 37 3.79 11.70 -3.47
N LEU A 38 3.82 11.75 -4.80
CA LEU A 38 5.05 11.87 -5.59
C LEU A 38 5.05 13.23 -6.27
N GLN A 39 6.01 14.08 -5.94
CA GLN A 39 6.13 15.44 -6.51
C GLN A 39 4.81 16.25 -6.41
N GLY A 40 4.07 16.10 -5.31
CA GLY A 40 2.79 16.78 -5.08
C GLY A 40 1.58 16.16 -5.79
N ARG A 41 1.75 15.04 -6.51
CA ARG A 41 0.65 14.25 -7.09
C ARG A 41 0.28 13.12 -6.14
N ALA A 42 -0.99 12.95 -5.83
CA ALA A 42 -1.45 11.84 -4.99
C ALA A 42 -1.22 10.49 -5.70
N ILE A 43 -0.68 9.51 -4.96
CA ILE A 43 -0.32 8.19 -5.50
C ILE A 43 -1.05 7.06 -4.76
N ALA A 44 -1.01 7.08 -3.43
CA ALA A 44 -1.62 6.06 -2.60
C ALA A 44 -2.23 6.65 -1.32
N GLU A 45 -3.16 5.95 -0.70
CA GLU A 45 -3.75 6.29 0.59
C GLU A 45 -3.84 5.00 1.40
N LEU A 46 -3.35 5.02 2.64
CA LEU A 46 -3.33 3.83 3.50
C LEU A 46 -4.01 4.16 4.83
N GLN A 47 -5.04 3.39 5.17
CA GLN A 47 -5.78 3.55 6.40
C GLN A 47 -6.04 2.18 7.04
N LEU A 48 -5.95 2.11 8.37
CA LEU A 48 -6.36 0.91 9.11
C LEU A 48 -7.89 0.85 9.19
N GLU A 49 -8.48 -0.29 8.84
CA GLU A 49 -9.93 -0.53 8.89
C GLU A 49 -10.22 -1.94 9.41
N GLY A 50 -10.79 -2.03 10.62
CA GLY A 50 -11.32 -3.29 11.15
C GLY A 50 -10.33 -4.47 11.18
N GLY A 51 -9.05 -4.22 11.47
CA GLY A 51 -8.02 -5.27 11.45
C GLY A 51 -7.49 -5.63 10.04
N ALA A 52 -7.80 -4.82 9.03
CA ALA A 52 -7.23 -4.85 7.70
C ALA A 52 -6.68 -3.46 7.32
N ILE A 53 -5.99 -3.35 6.20
CA ILE A 53 -5.54 -2.08 5.64
C ILE A 53 -6.42 -1.76 4.44
N ARG A 54 -7.16 -0.66 4.50
CA ARG A 54 -7.78 -0.05 3.33
C ARG A 54 -6.71 0.71 2.57
N ALA A 55 -6.32 0.17 1.43
CA ALA A 55 -5.30 0.75 0.57
C ALA A 55 -5.94 1.26 -0.72
N ARG A 56 -5.73 2.53 -1.05
CA ARG A 56 -6.19 3.11 -2.30
C ARG A 56 -4.99 3.54 -3.12
N THR A 57 -5.06 3.35 -4.43
CA THR A 57 -3.99 3.75 -5.36
C THR A 57 -4.59 4.47 -6.54
N VAL A 58 -3.84 5.41 -7.10
CA VAL A 58 -4.28 6.06 -8.34
C VAL A 58 -4.04 5.13 -9.53
N ARG A 59 -4.96 5.16 -10.50
CA ARG A 59 -4.75 4.50 -11.80
C ARG A 59 -3.72 5.24 -12.64
N MET A 60 -3.68 6.56 -12.49
CA MET A 60 -2.74 7.45 -13.17
C MET A 60 -2.46 8.69 -12.30
N PRO A 61 -1.21 9.19 -12.24
CA PRO A 61 -0.90 10.43 -11.55
C PRO A 61 -1.47 11.61 -12.33
N ALA A 62 -2.49 12.26 -11.76
CA ALA A 62 -3.18 13.41 -12.37
C ALA A 62 -3.69 14.35 -11.29
N MET A 63 -4.08 15.57 -11.66
CA MET A 63 -4.68 16.54 -10.72
C MET A 63 -6.04 16.07 -10.17
N SER A 64 -6.78 15.28 -10.94
CA SER A 64 -8.00 14.60 -10.51
C SER A 64 -7.79 13.09 -10.66
N PRO A 65 -7.16 12.44 -9.67
CA PRO A 65 -6.79 11.04 -9.78
C PRO A 65 -8.01 10.13 -9.63
N GLN A 66 -8.09 9.12 -10.49
CA GLN A 66 -9.03 8.02 -10.30
C GLN A 66 -8.43 7.02 -9.32
N TRP A 67 -9.14 6.79 -8.22
CA TRP A 67 -8.73 5.88 -7.16
C TRP A 67 -9.27 4.48 -7.39
N ASP A 68 -8.41 3.50 -7.16
CA ASP A 68 -8.73 2.08 -7.07
C ASP A 68 -8.49 1.64 -5.62
N GLU A 69 -9.46 0.96 -5.03
CA GLU A 69 -9.44 0.57 -3.62
C GLU A 69 -9.23 -0.94 -3.47
N THR A 70 -8.37 -1.32 -2.55
CA THR A 70 -8.09 -2.71 -2.20
C THR A 70 -8.01 -2.85 -0.69
N ARG A 71 -8.70 -3.86 -0.16
CA ARG A 71 -8.60 -4.25 1.24
C ARG A 71 -7.50 -5.30 1.40
N LEU A 72 -6.46 -4.97 2.18
CA LEU A 72 -5.34 -5.87 2.47
C LEU A 72 -5.59 -6.51 3.85
N HIS A 73 -5.93 -7.78 3.87
CA HIS A 73 -6.29 -8.50 5.11
C HIS A 73 -5.33 -9.64 5.44
N ASN A 74 -4.29 -9.82 4.62
CA ASN A 74 -3.24 -10.80 4.81
C ASN A 74 -1.91 -10.31 4.20
N SER A 75 -0.81 -11.00 4.51
CA SER A 75 0.53 -10.63 4.02
C SER A 75 0.69 -10.78 2.50
N ALA A 76 -0.06 -11.69 1.86
CA ALA A 76 -0.02 -11.87 0.41
C ALA A 76 -0.64 -10.67 -0.31
N ASP A 77 -1.72 -10.10 0.21
CA ASP A 77 -2.33 -8.88 -0.34
C ASP A 77 -1.38 -7.70 -0.24
N VAL A 78 -0.71 -7.52 0.91
CA VAL A 78 0.27 -6.45 1.11
C VAL A 78 1.42 -6.56 0.12
N ARG A 79 1.91 -7.77 -0.12
CA ARG A 79 2.97 -8.02 -1.11
C ARG A 79 2.49 -7.70 -2.53
N ARG A 80 1.33 -8.24 -2.96
CA ARG A 80 0.78 -7.98 -4.30
C ARG A 80 0.54 -6.50 -4.53
N PHE A 81 -0.01 -5.80 -3.54
CA PHE A 81 -0.20 -4.36 -3.58
C PHE A 81 1.12 -3.62 -3.77
N SER A 82 2.14 -3.99 -3.00
CA SER A 82 3.47 -3.37 -3.08
C SER A 82 4.12 -3.60 -4.45
N GLU A 83 4.08 -4.83 -4.96
CA GLU A 83 4.62 -5.17 -6.28
C GLU A 83 3.87 -4.45 -7.41
N ALA A 84 2.54 -4.33 -7.32
CA ALA A 84 1.73 -3.61 -8.29
C ALA A 84 2.00 -2.10 -8.25
N LEU A 85 2.10 -1.50 -7.05
CA LEU A 85 2.40 -0.08 -6.88
C LEU A 85 3.81 0.25 -7.41
N GLN A 86 4.79 -0.59 -7.11
CA GLN A 86 6.16 -0.43 -7.62
C GLN A 86 6.21 -0.47 -9.15
N GLN A 87 5.53 -1.44 -9.78
CA GLN A 87 5.44 -1.52 -11.25
C GLN A 87 4.79 -0.26 -11.85
N ARG A 88 3.72 0.26 -11.22
CA ARG A 88 3.08 1.50 -11.66
C ARG A 88 4.01 2.70 -11.54
N LEU A 89 4.72 2.84 -10.41
CA LEU A 89 5.69 3.91 -10.20
C LEU A 89 6.80 3.90 -11.27
N THR A 90 7.37 2.72 -11.56
CA THR A 90 8.37 2.57 -12.63
C THR A 90 7.79 2.96 -13.99
N ARG A 91 6.58 2.48 -14.32
CA ARG A 91 5.91 2.82 -15.58
C ARG A 91 5.62 4.32 -15.72
N TRP A 92 5.31 5.00 -14.63
CA TRP A 92 5.08 6.44 -14.67
C TRP A 92 6.38 7.24 -14.74
N ALA A 93 7.45 6.77 -14.08
CA ALA A 93 8.77 7.38 -14.16
C ALA A 93 9.30 7.36 -15.61
N ASP A 94 9.17 6.23 -16.31
CA ASP A 94 9.55 6.07 -17.73
C ASP A 94 8.79 7.00 -18.69
N ARG A 95 7.61 7.51 -18.28
CA ARG A 95 6.75 8.35 -19.11
C ARG A 95 6.95 9.86 -18.88
N ASP A 96 7.63 10.24 -17.80
CA ASP A 96 7.96 11.64 -17.48
C ASP A 96 9.39 12.01 -18.00
N GLU A 97 10.11 11.07 -18.64
CA GLU A 97 11.34 11.28 -19.46
C GLU A 97 11.00 11.50 -20.95
#